data_AF-A0A077FJK6-F1
#
_entry.id   AF-A0A077FJK6-F1
#
_cell.length_a   1.000
_cell.length_b   1.000
_cell.length_c   1.000
_cell.angle_alpha   90.00
_cell.angle_beta   90.00
_cell.angle_gamma   90.00
#
_symmetry.space_group_name_H-M   'P 1'
#
loop_
_entity.id
_entity.type
_entity.pdbx_description
1 polymer ?
#
loop_
_entity_poly.entity_id
_entity_poly.type
_entity_poly.pdbx_seq_one_letter_code
_entity_poly.pdbx_strand_id
1 'polypeptide(L)'
;MYPQELNKNFVATLVCLADPEHPIPVRVSWHRSSSKKKNRKKSGHLESPLAASILQDIGLDDSEDIDVEELGPAKTIEQGTHALFANVDSGWLQLSANASSRPVKLAFVFIEQIADRIHFNVGSLAQGLYFGQQIDSSRNGFLGFYSSVGDEVFWKIEPAGFYEGFGDQRPAFFLRDRKGYTVKAQSEEGVTYLSTGGNGSPLLFTLDDYELIEFPA
;
A
#
# COMPACT_ATOMS: atom_id res chain seq x y z
N MET A 1 -0.09 6.91 -24.33
CA MET A 1 0.39 8.11 -23.63
C MET A 1 -0.02 7.92 -22.19
N TYR A 2 0.91 7.64 -21.28
CA TYR A 2 0.60 7.45 -19.86
C TYR A 2 0.04 8.75 -19.28
N PRO A 3 -0.89 8.69 -18.30
CA PRO A 3 -1.32 9.90 -17.63
C PRO A 3 -0.06 10.57 -17.05
N GLN A 4 0.22 11.79 -17.50
CA GLN A 4 1.28 12.65 -16.95
C GLN A 4 1.09 12.88 -15.43
N GLU A 5 -0.04 12.46 -14.90
CA GLU A 5 -0.50 12.55 -13.52
C GLU A 5 0.26 11.64 -12.56
N LEU A 6 0.96 10.59 -13.04
CA LEU A 6 1.82 9.79 -12.17
C LEU A 6 3.08 10.55 -11.73
N ASN A 7 3.48 11.62 -12.42
CA ASN A 7 4.63 12.45 -12.02
C ASN A 7 4.28 13.48 -10.93
N LYS A 8 3.29 13.17 -10.10
CA LYS A 8 2.78 14.02 -9.02
C LYS A 8 2.69 13.20 -7.75
N ASN A 9 2.47 13.87 -6.63
CA ASN A 9 2.15 13.21 -5.39
C ASN A 9 0.71 12.72 -5.44
N PHE A 10 0.48 11.51 -4.93
CA PHE A 10 -0.86 10.95 -4.87
C PHE A 10 -1.02 9.98 -3.72
N VAL A 11 -2.27 9.71 -3.37
CA VAL A 11 -2.65 8.63 -2.49
C VAL A 11 -3.45 7.61 -3.28
N ALA A 12 -3.23 6.33 -2.99
CA ALA A 12 -3.94 5.25 -3.65
C ALA A 12 -3.93 3.97 -2.82
N THR A 13 -4.91 3.11 -3.07
CA THR A 13 -4.83 1.70 -2.75
C THR A 13 -4.16 0.96 -3.91
N LEU A 14 -3.11 0.20 -3.59
CA LEU A 14 -2.45 -0.63 -4.58
C LEU A 14 -3.26 -1.91 -4.79
N VAL A 15 -3.61 -2.19 -6.04
CA VAL A 15 -4.35 -3.40 -6.43
C VAL A 15 -3.45 -4.26 -7.31
N CYS A 16 -3.21 -5.50 -6.89
CA CYS A 16 -2.52 -6.48 -7.70
C CYS A 16 -3.49 -7.12 -8.69
N LEU A 17 -3.09 -7.22 -9.96
CA LEU A 17 -3.97 -7.70 -11.04
C LEU A 17 -4.01 -9.23 -11.19
N ALA A 18 -3.26 -9.95 -10.35
CA ALA A 18 -3.00 -11.40 -10.41
C ALA A 18 -2.58 -11.98 -11.77
N ASP A 19 -1.90 -13.11 -11.66
CA ASP A 19 -1.29 -13.84 -12.76
C ASP A 19 -2.38 -14.70 -13.46
N PRO A 20 -2.57 -14.58 -14.80
CA PRO A 20 -3.51 -15.42 -15.55
C PRO A 20 -3.18 -16.93 -15.47
N GLU A 21 -1.97 -17.33 -15.08
CA GLU A 21 -1.59 -18.75 -14.96
C GLU A 21 -1.85 -19.35 -13.58
N HIS A 22 -2.03 -18.53 -12.54
CA HIS A 22 -2.19 -19.00 -11.15
C HIS A 22 -3.25 -18.19 -10.41
N PRO A 23 -4.55 -18.55 -10.53
CA PRO A 23 -5.60 -17.91 -9.75
C PRO A 23 -5.29 -18.11 -8.26
N ILE A 24 -4.92 -17.03 -7.57
CA ILE A 24 -4.73 -17.05 -6.12
C ILE A 24 -6.11 -17.34 -5.51
N PRO A 25 -6.29 -18.45 -4.77
CA PRO A 25 -7.60 -18.81 -4.25
C PRO A 25 -8.08 -17.76 -3.23
N VAL A 26 -9.10 -17.00 -3.59
CA VAL A 26 -9.77 -16.06 -2.70
C VAL A 26 -10.66 -16.85 -1.74
N ARG A 27 -10.26 -16.99 -0.48
CA ARG A 27 -11.16 -17.42 0.60
C ARG A 27 -11.73 -16.19 1.29
N VAL A 28 -12.99 -15.87 0.99
CA VAL A 28 -13.78 -14.91 1.77
C VAL A 28 -14.41 -15.67 2.95
N SER A 29 -13.96 -15.39 4.17
CA SER A 29 -14.65 -15.86 5.38
C SER A 29 -15.43 -14.71 6.01
N TRP A 30 -16.72 -14.96 6.25
CA TRP A 30 -17.63 -14.03 6.91
C TRP A 30 -17.64 -14.34 8.41
N HIS A 31 -17.26 -13.38 9.26
CA HIS A 31 -17.53 -13.46 10.69
C HIS A 31 -18.44 -12.31 11.11
N ARG A 32 -19.63 -12.67 11.59
CA ARG A 32 -20.56 -11.76 12.27
C ARG A 32 -19.95 -11.39 13.62
N SER A 33 -19.50 -10.15 13.80
CA SER A 33 -19.10 -9.66 15.12
C SER A 33 -20.33 -9.13 15.86
N SER A 34 -20.62 -9.72 17.02
CA SER A 34 -21.60 -9.22 17.97
C SER A 34 -20.91 -8.22 18.90
N SER A 35 -21.44 -7.00 18.94
CA SER A 35 -20.87 -5.90 19.70
C SER A 35 -20.87 -6.17 21.21
N LYS A 36 -19.71 -6.09 21.85
CA LYS A 36 -19.60 -5.74 23.27
C LYS A 36 -18.58 -4.61 23.45
N LYS A 37 -19.08 -3.45 23.89
CA LYS A 37 -18.33 -2.28 24.36
C LYS A 37 -17.30 -2.69 25.43
N LYS A 38 -16.09 -2.11 25.38
CA LYS A 38 -15.31 -1.75 26.58
C LYS A 38 -14.22 -0.71 26.27
N ASN A 39 -13.87 0.01 27.34
CA ASN A 39 -13.30 1.35 27.43
C ASN A 39 -11.82 1.54 27.05
N ARG A 40 -11.52 2.81 26.72
CA ARG A 40 -10.22 3.50 26.59
C ARG A 40 -9.09 2.99 27.50
N LYS A 41 -7.86 3.11 26.98
CA LYS A 41 -6.74 3.81 27.65
C LYS A 41 -5.73 4.34 26.62
N LYS A 42 -5.32 5.60 26.80
CA LYS A 42 -4.25 6.32 26.07
C LYS A 42 -2.86 5.92 26.61
N SER A 43 -1.91 5.72 25.71
CA SER A 43 -0.46 6.03 25.80
C SER A 43 0.19 5.49 24.52
N GLY A 44 1.21 6.06 23.90
CA GLY A 44 2.07 7.17 24.22
C GLY A 44 2.85 7.53 22.96
N HIS A 45 3.35 8.75 23.00
CA HIS A 45 4.00 9.52 21.95
C HIS A 45 5.38 8.95 21.59
N LEU A 46 5.61 8.68 20.31
CA LEU A 46 6.94 8.65 19.69
C LEU A 46 6.77 9.12 18.24
N GLU A 47 6.76 10.44 18.06
CA GLU A 47 6.68 11.04 16.73
C GLU A 47 8.03 10.92 16.05
N SER A 48 8.02 10.22 14.91
CA SER A 48 9.11 10.28 13.94
C SER A 48 9.16 11.70 13.34
N PRO A 49 10.34 12.33 13.19
CA PRO A 49 10.49 13.64 12.55
C PRO A 49 9.88 13.71 11.14
N LEU A 50 9.80 12.57 10.44
CA LEU A 50 9.19 12.50 9.11
C LEU A 50 7.65 12.54 9.16
N ALA A 51 7.05 11.96 10.21
CA ALA A 51 5.61 11.99 10.42
C ALA A 51 5.12 13.41 10.78
N ALA A 52 5.92 14.18 11.52
CA ALA A 52 5.62 15.58 11.83
C ALA A 52 5.65 16.47 10.57
N SER A 53 6.59 16.23 9.64
CA SER A 53 6.62 16.94 8.35
C SER A 53 5.43 16.59 7.48
N ILE A 54 5.07 15.30 7.37
CA ILE A 54 3.88 14.89 6.63
C ILE A 54 2.63 15.52 7.26
N LEU A 55 2.49 15.52 8.60
CA LEU A 55 1.30 16.03 9.30
C LEU A 55 1.14 17.57 9.25
N GLN A 56 2.22 18.35 9.33
CA GLN A 56 2.13 19.81 9.23
C GLN A 56 1.73 20.29 7.83
N ASP A 57 2.06 19.52 6.80
CA ASP A 57 1.86 19.92 5.41
C ASP A 57 0.47 19.54 4.85
N ILE A 58 -0.28 18.64 5.50
CA ILE A 58 -1.67 18.26 5.09
C ILE A 58 -2.77 19.16 5.66
N GLY A 59 -2.43 20.19 6.45
CA GLY A 59 -3.41 21.16 6.96
C GLY A 59 -4.51 20.57 7.84
N LEU A 60 -4.26 19.43 8.50
CA LEU A 60 -5.20 18.85 9.45
C LEU A 60 -4.98 19.54 10.81
N ASP A 61 -5.82 20.54 11.08
CA ASP A 61 -5.87 21.22 12.37
C ASP A 61 -6.27 20.21 13.47
N ASP A 62 -5.43 20.11 14.50
CA ASP A 62 -5.59 19.24 15.67
C ASP A 62 -6.79 19.72 16.51
N SER A 63 -8.05 19.57 16.07
CA SER A 63 -9.22 19.63 16.98
C SER A 63 -10.62 19.40 16.39
N GLU A 64 -10.80 18.82 15.20
CA GLU A 64 -12.15 18.37 14.82
C GLU A 64 -12.32 16.88 15.09
N ASP A 65 -13.18 16.56 16.06
CA ASP A 65 -13.73 15.22 16.29
C ASP A 65 -14.48 14.79 15.02
N ILE A 66 -13.75 14.24 14.04
CA ILE A 66 -14.33 13.61 12.86
C ILE A 66 -14.97 12.31 13.34
N ASP A 67 -16.30 12.29 13.33
CA ASP A 67 -17.07 11.05 13.46
C ASP A 67 -16.48 10.04 12.48
N VAL A 68 -15.87 8.99 13.03
CA VAL A 68 -15.36 7.85 12.27
C VAL A 68 -16.57 7.18 11.63
N GLU A 69 -16.96 7.64 10.43
CA GLU A 69 -17.83 6.86 9.59
C GLU A 69 -17.13 5.53 9.34
N GLU A 70 -17.73 4.51 9.93
CA GLU A 70 -17.41 3.10 9.82
C GLU A 70 -17.14 2.78 8.34
N LEU A 71 -15.86 2.64 7.96
CA LEU A 71 -15.47 2.15 6.64
C LEU A 71 -16.24 0.85 6.41
N GLY A 72 -17.23 0.92 5.52
CA GLY A 72 -18.16 -0.17 5.23
C GLY A 72 -17.44 -1.44 4.77
N PRO A 73 -18.18 -2.56 4.64
CA PRO A 73 -17.58 -3.84 4.25
C PRO A 73 -16.78 -3.69 2.96
N ALA A 74 -15.58 -4.29 2.94
CA ALA A 74 -14.68 -4.31 1.79
C ALA A 74 -15.46 -4.58 0.50
N LYS A 75 -15.41 -3.61 -0.42
CA LYS A 75 -16.08 -3.67 -1.73
C LYS A 75 -15.61 -4.94 -2.44
N THR A 76 -16.55 -5.70 -3.00
CA THR A 76 -16.26 -6.90 -3.80
C THR A 76 -15.32 -6.50 -4.95
N ILE A 77 -14.10 -7.02 -4.89
CA ILE A 77 -13.08 -6.82 -5.92
C ILE A 77 -13.43 -7.77 -7.08
N GLU A 78 -13.55 -7.23 -8.31
CA GLU A 78 -13.87 -8.01 -9.51
C GLU A 78 -12.84 -9.13 -9.72
N GLN A 79 -13.30 -10.27 -10.27
CA GLN A 79 -12.53 -11.52 -10.39
C GLN A 79 -11.09 -11.27 -10.87
N GLY A 80 -10.12 -11.70 -10.07
CA GLY A 80 -8.70 -11.67 -10.44
C GLY A 80 -7.88 -10.50 -9.86
N THR A 81 -8.49 -9.54 -9.18
CA THR A 81 -7.72 -8.46 -8.53
C THR A 81 -7.64 -8.64 -7.00
N HIS A 82 -6.52 -8.21 -6.40
CA HIS A 82 -6.24 -8.36 -4.96
C HIS A 82 -5.82 -7.03 -4.35
N ALA A 83 -6.58 -6.56 -3.37
CA ALA A 83 -6.17 -5.43 -2.54
C ALA A 83 -4.98 -5.80 -1.66
N LEU A 84 -4.19 -4.78 -1.31
CA LEU A 84 -3.06 -4.92 -0.43
C LEU A 84 -3.43 -4.80 1.04
N PHE A 85 -2.88 -5.69 1.86
CA PHE A 85 -3.05 -5.68 3.30
C PHE A 85 -1.70 -5.66 4.01
N ALA A 86 -1.63 -5.08 5.20
CA ALA A 86 -0.50 -5.20 6.11
C ALA A 86 -0.87 -6.13 7.28
N ASN A 87 0.03 -7.05 7.60
CA ASN A 87 -0.07 -7.84 8.82
C ASN A 87 0.23 -6.93 10.03
N VAL A 88 -0.64 -6.93 11.05
CA VAL A 88 -0.52 -6.07 12.24
C VAL A 88 0.61 -6.46 13.20
N ASP A 89 1.09 -7.70 13.11
CA ASP A 89 2.13 -8.22 14.00
C ASP A 89 3.52 -8.00 13.39
N SER A 90 3.66 -8.19 12.07
CA SER A 90 4.96 -8.11 11.37
C SER A 90 5.14 -6.88 10.48
N GLY A 91 4.06 -6.18 10.12
CA GLY A 91 4.08 -5.11 9.12
C GLY A 91 4.26 -5.58 7.67
N TRP A 92 4.34 -6.89 7.43
CA TRP A 92 4.53 -7.44 6.08
C TRP A 92 3.30 -7.26 5.20
N LEU A 93 3.52 -6.95 3.93
CA LEU A 93 2.47 -6.73 2.95
C LEU A 93 2.00 -8.05 2.33
N GLN A 94 0.68 -8.22 2.23
CA GLN A 94 -0.02 -9.46 1.90
C GLN A 94 -1.09 -9.23 0.83
N LEU A 95 -1.28 -10.20 -0.06
CA LEU A 95 -2.34 -10.20 -1.09
C LEU A 95 -3.65 -10.87 -0.63
N SER A 96 -3.67 -11.41 0.58
CA SER A 96 -4.85 -12.03 1.18
C SER A 96 -5.05 -11.55 2.60
N ALA A 97 -6.30 -11.22 2.93
CA ALA A 97 -6.67 -10.86 4.29
C ALA A 97 -6.73 -12.10 5.19
N ASN A 98 -6.19 -11.98 6.39
CA ASN A 98 -6.40 -12.89 7.51
C ASN A 98 -6.83 -12.10 8.76
N ALA A 99 -6.98 -12.77 9.90
CA ALA A 99 -7.43 -12.15 11.15
C ALA A 99 -6.50 -11.02 11.65
N SER A 100 -5.22 -11.07 11.29
CA SER A 100 -4.19 -10.09 11.61
C SER A 100 -3.92 -9.12 10.44
N SER A 101 -4.77 -9.05 9.41
CA SER A 101 -4.55 -8.17 8.25
C SER A 101 -5.39 -6.89 8.34
N ARG A 102 -4.81 -5.76 7.93
CA ARG A 102 -5.51 -4.48 7.76
C ARG A 102 -5.31 -3.95 6.33
N PRO A 103 -6.35 -3.38 5.70
CA PRO A 103 -6.20 -2.75 4.40
C PRO A 103 -5.23 -1.57 4.49
N VAL A 104 -4.52 -1.30 3.41
CA VAL A 104 -3.48 -0.27 3.36
C VAL A 104 -3.82 0.75 2.28
N LYS A 105 -3.84 2.03 2.67
CA LYS A 105 -3.79 3.17 1.75
C LYS A 105 -2.37 3.74 1.79
N LEU A 106 -1.81 4.01 0.61
CA LEU A 106 -0.42 4.42 0.45
C LEU A 106 -0.35 5.85 -0.06
N ALA A 107 0.62 6.62 0.43
CA ALA A 107 1.03 7.90 -0.11
C ALA A 107 2.28 7.69 -0.97
N PHE A 108 2.20 8.12 -2.23
CA PHE A 108 3.29 8.15 -3.19
C PHE A 108 3.77 9.59 -3.31
N VAL A 109 4.95 9.86 -2.75
CA VAL A 109 5.60 11.18 -2.83
C VAL A 109 6.61 11.12 -3.95
N PHE A 110 6.34 11.86 -5.02
CA PHE A 110 7.18 11.94 -6.21
C PHE A 110 8.57 12.50 -5.86
N ILE A 111 9.61 11.84 -6.36
CA ILE A 111 10.99 12.28 -6.22
C ILE A 111 11.45 12.86 -7.56
N GLU A 112 11.41 12.04 -8.59
CA GLU A 112 11.90 12.38 -9.93
C GLU A 112 11.40 11.37 -10.96
N GLN A 113 11.55 11.70 -12.24
CA GLN A 113 11.42 10.75 -13.34
C GLN A 113 12.77 10.58 -14.02
N ILE A 114 13.25 9.33 -14.11
CA ILE A 114 14.47 8.98 -14.85
C ILE A 114 14.09 7.98 -15.94
N ALA A 115 14.29 8.39 -17.20
CA ALA A 115 13.92 7.62 -18.38
C ALA A 115 12.44 7.19 -18.35
N ASP A 116 12.18 5.89 -18.39
CA ASP A 116 10.85 5.27 -18.37
C ASP A 116 10.35 4.97 -16.95
N ARG A 117 11.07 5.39 -15.90
CA ARG A 117 10.74 5.06 -14.50
C ARG A 117 10.47 6.31 -13.68
N ILE A 118 9.49 6.20 -12.81
CA ILE A 118 9.08 7.26 -11.90
C ILE A 118 9.44 6.83 -10.48
N HIS A 119 10.20 7.67 -9.78
CA HIS A 119 10.73 7.38 -8.45
C HIS A 119 9.83 8.01 -7.38
N PHE A 120 9.51 7.25 -6.33
CA PHE A 120 8.69 7.69 -5.22
C PHE A 120 9.23 7.24 -3.87
N ASN A 121 9.00 8.07 -2.85
CA ASN A 121 8.89 7.58 -1.49
C ASN A 121 7.46 7.06 -1.29
N VAL A 122 7.32 5.84 -0.77
CA VAL A 122 6.00 5.21 -0.59
C VAL A 122 5.76 4.98 0.89
N GLY A 123 4.83 5.76 1.45
CA GLY A 123 4.46 5.75 2.87
C GLY A 123 3.08 5.17 3.13
N SER A 124 2.84 4.72 4.36
CA SER A 124 1.53 4.30 4.83
C SER A 124 0.70 5.49 5.29
N LEU A 125 -0.55 5.54 4.84
CA LEU A 125 -1.60 6.36 5.43
C LEU A 125 -2.55 5.53 6.31
N ALA A 126 -2.20 4.28 6.61
CA ALA A 126 -3.00 3.46 7.51
C ALA A 126 -3.02 4.10 8.92
N GLN A 127 -4.21 4.36 9.46
CA GLN A 127 -4.34 4.82 10.84
C GLN A 127 -3.79 3.76 11.82
N GLY A 128 -3.06 4.21 12.84
CA GLY A 128 -2.50 3.34 13.88
C GLY A 128 -1.04 2.99 13.66
N LEU A 129 -0.68 1.71 13.80
CA LEU A 129 0.69 1.25 14.04
C LEU A 129 1.68 1.60 12.92
N TYR A 130 1.22 1.73 11.67
CA TYR A 130 2.09 1.95 10.51
C TYR A 130 2.02 3.36 9.95
N PHE A 131 1.23 4.25 10.54
CA PHE A 131 1.04 5.61 10.03
C PHE A 131 2.40 6.32 9.84
N GLY A 132 2.62 6.86 8.63
CA GLY A 132 3.86 7.56 8.28
C GLY A 132 5.09 6.68 8.07
N GLN A 133 4.99 5.35 8.26
CA GLN A 133 6.09 4.45 7.96
C GLN A 133 6.21 4.23 6.45
N GLN A 134 7.45 4.16 5.97
CA GLN A 134 7.73 3.85 4.57
C GLN A 134 7.72 2.35 4.32
N ILE A 135 7.29 1.96 3.13
CA ILE A 135 7.50 0.60 2.64
C ILE A 135 8.99 0.44 2.36
N ASP A 136 9.58 -0.63 2.89
CA ASP A 136 10.91 -1.09 2.49
C ASP A 136 10.89 -2.62 2.30
N SER A 137 12.00 -3.18 1.86
CA SER A 137 12.23 -4.63 1.78
C SER A 137 13.11 -5.09 2.94
N SER A 138 12.69 -6.16 3.62
CA SER A 138 13.53 -6.85 4.60
C SER A 138 14.79 -7.44 3.94
N ARG A 139 15.72 -7.93 4.77
CA ARG A 139 16.91 -8.65 4.31
C ARG A 139 16.58 -9.86 3.41
N ASN A 140 15.43 -10.48 3.61
CA ASN A 140 14.97 -11.63 2.83
C ASN A 140 14.08 -11.23 1.65
N GLY A 141 13.94 -9.93 1.38
CA GLY A 141 13.20 -9.40 0.24
C GLY A 141 11.72 -9.12 0.49
N PHE A 142 11.14 -9.55 1.63
CA PHE A 142 9.73 -9.28 1.94
C PHE A 142 9.45 -7.79 2.16
N LEU A 143 8.41 -7.29 1.51
CA LEU A 143 7.97 -5.91 1.65
C LEU A 143 7.17 -5.73 2.94
N GLY A 144 7.39 -4.61 3.62
CA GLY A 144 6.70 -4.28 4.85
C GLY A 144 6.95 -2.87 5.31
N PHE A 145 6.21 -2.48 6.35
CA PHE A 145 6.47 -1.26 7.11
C PHE A 145 7.51 -1.54 8.19
N TYR A 146 8.73 -1.07 7.95
CA TYR A 146 9.85 -1.29 8.84
C TYR A 146 10.26 0.02 9.51
N SER A 147 10.56 -0.04 10.81
CA SER A 147 10.97 1.13 11.60
C SER A 147 12.38 1.61 11.30
N SER A 148 13.26 0.75 10.77
CA SER A 148 14.59 1.14 10.31
C SER A 148 14.55 1.47 8.83
N VAL A 149 14.33 2.73 8.51
CA VAL A 149 14.47 3.23 7.14
C VAL A 149 15.95 3.48 6.92
N GLY A 150 16.57 2.82 5.94
CA GLY A 150 17.87 3.30 5.46
C GLY A 150 17.69 4.70 4.87
N ASP A 151 18.73 5.54 4.87
CA ASP A 151 18.64 6.94 4.41
C ASP A 151 18.19 7.10 2.93
N GLU A 152 18.08 6.00 2.17
CA GLU A 152 17.67 5.97 0.77
C GLU A 152 16.67 4.84 0.48
N VAL A 153 15.42 4.98 0.91
CA VAL A 153 14.33 4.05 0.55
C VAL A 153 13.41 4.72 -0.46
N PHE A 154 13.49 4.29 -1.71
CA PHE A 154 12.59 4.72 -2.78
C PHE A 154 12.20 3.56 -3.67
N TRP A 155 11.04 3.71 -4.30
CA TRP A 155 10.42 2.74 -5.20
C TRP A 155 10.30 3.30 -6.60
N LYS A 156 10.35 2.41 -7.58
CA LYS A 156 10.22 2.76 -8.99
C LYS A 156 8.93 2.16 -9.54
N ILE A 157 8.14 3.01 -10.17
CA ILE A 157 7.03 2.59 -11.03
C ILE A 157 7.59 2.44 -12.44
N GLU A 158 7.53 1.21 -12.98
CA GLU A 158 7.81 0.92 -14.38
C GLU A 158 6.48 0.70 -15.12
N PRO A 159 6.08 1.65 -15.99
CA PRO A 159 4.85 1.57 -16.77
C PRO A 159 4.81 0.31 -17.67
N ALA A 160 3.71 -0.44 -17.66
CA ALA A 160 3.52 -1.66 -18.45
C ALA A 160 2.36 -1.61 -19.46
N GLY A 161 1.34 -0.77 -19.23
CA GLY A 161 0.20 -0.52 -20.11
C GLY A 161 -0.99 0.08 -19.36
N PHE A 162 -2.18 -0.25 -19.83
CA PHE A 162 -3.43 0.09 -19.16
C PHE A 162 -4.17 -1.18 -18.76
N TYR A 163 -4.89 -1.11 -17.65
CA TYR A 163 -5.82 -2.12 -17.21
C TYR A 163 -7.25 -1.61 -17.43
N GLU A 164 -8.02 -2.38 -18.19
CA GLU A 164 -9.45 -2.14 -18.44
C GLU A 164 -10.30 -2.99 -17.50
N GLY A 165 -10.19 -2.72 -16.20
CA GLY A 165 -11.09 -3.26 -15.20
C GLY A 165 -11.62 -2.13 -14.34
N PHE A 166 -12.78 -2.34 -13.70
CA PHE A 166 -13.52 -1.31 -12.95
C PHE A 166 -14.23 -0.25 -13.81
N GLY A 167 -14.47 -0.50 -15.10
CA GLY A 167 -15.27 0.37 -15.97
C GLY A 167 -14.51 1.56 -16.59
N ASP A 168 -13.27 1.82 -16.17
CA ASP A 168 -12.39 2.88 -16.68
C ASP A 168 -10.99 2.33 -17.01
N GLN A 169 -10.25 2.99 -17.91
CA GLN A 169 -8.84 2.67 -18.17
C GLN A 169 -7.95 3.21 -17.05
N ARG A 170 -7.20 2.32 -16.39
CA ARG A 170 -6.28 2.68 -15.31
C ARG A 170 -4.83 2.33 -15.68
N PRO A 171 -3.82 3.04 -15.16
CA PRO A 171 -2.43 2.67 -15.42
C PRO A 171 -2.12 1.31 -14.79
N ALA A 172 -1.44 0.46 -15.56
CA ALA A 172 -0.87 -0.80 -15.07
C ALA A 172 0.66 -0.68 -15.03
N PHE A 173 1.31 -1.18 -13.99
CA PHE A 173 2.75 -1.01 -13.81
C PHE A 173 3.39 -2.11 -12.97
N PHE A 174 4.70 -2.27 -13.14
CA PHE A 174 5.54 -3.04 -12.23
C PHE A 174 6.09 -2.14 -11.12
N LEU A 175 5.98 -2.60 -9.88
CA LEU A 175 6.63 -1.96 -8.75
C LEU A 175 8.03 -2.57 -8.58
N ARG A 176 9.07 -1.73 -8.46
CA ARG A 176 10.45 -2.17 -8.26
C ARG A 176 11.11 -1.43 -7.10
N ASP A 177 12.03 -2.09 -6.43
CA ASP A 177 12.85 -1.43 -5.41
C ASP A 177 13.92 -0.51 -6.02
N ARG A 178 14.66 0.19 -5.15
CA ARG A 178 15.78 1.07 -5.55
C ARG A 178 16.86 0.38 -6.39
N LYS A 179 17.08 -0.92 -6.18
CA LYS A 179 18.06 -1.73 -6.92
C LYS A 179 17.50 -2.25 -8.25
N GLY A 180 16.20 -2.07 -8.50
CA GLY A 180 15.52 -2.48 -9.72
C GLY A 180 14.91 -3.89 -9.65
N TYR A 181 14.92 -4.54 -8.49
CA TYR A 181 14.24 -5.82 -8.31
C TYR A 181 12.73 -5.62 -8.32
N THR A 182 12.03 -6.39 -9.16
CA THR A 182 10.58 -6.32 -9.29
C THR A 182 9.88 -7.04 -8.16
N VAL A 183 8.79 -6.46 -7.68
CA VAL A 183 7.91 -7.09 -6.70
C VAL A 183 7.22 -8.32 -7.29
N LYS A 184 7.19 -9.38 -6.49
CA LYS A 184 6.68 -10.71 -6.80
C LYS A 184 5.79 -11.19 -5.66
N ALA A 185 4.97 -12.20 -5.94
CA ALA A 185 4.30 -12.97 -4.90
C ALA A 185 5.24 -14.05 -4.35
N GLN A 186 5.25 -14.19 -3.02
CA GLN A 186 5.94 -15.27 -2.33
C GLN A 186 5.00 -15.84 -1.26
N SER A 187 4.65 -17.13 -1.38
CA SER A 187 3.78 -17.80 -0.42
C SER A 187 4.58 -18.48 0.68
N GLU A 188 4.23 -18.23 1.93
CA GLU A 188 4.80 -18.87 3.12
C GLU A 188 3.66 -19.21 4.08
N GLU A 189 3.61 -20.47 4.52
CA GLU A 189 2.58 -20.99 5.44
C GLU A 189 1.12 -20.72 4.99
N GLY A 190 0.89 -20.70 3.68
CA GLY A 190 -0.45 -20.46 3.09
C GLY A 190 -0.84 -18.98 3.02
N VAL A 191 0.08 -18.06 3.34
CA VAL A 191 -0.09 -16.62 3.19
C VAL A 191 0.76 -16.13 2.03
N THR A 192 0.19 -15.30 1.14
CA THR A 192 0.92 -14.74 0.00
C THR A 192 1.40 -13.33 0.35
N TYR A 193 2.71 -13.17 0.45
CA TYR A 193 3.39 -11.92 0.74
C TYR A 193 3.94 -11.27 -0.53
N LEU A 194 4.17 -9.96 -0.45
CA LEU A 194 4.96 -9.25 -1.45
C LEU A 194 6.45 -9.37 -1.14
N SER A 195 7.25 -9.65 -2.17
CA SER A 195 8.71 -9.79 -2.05
C SER A 195 9.42 -9.22 -3.27
N THR A 196 10.55 -8.53 -3.10
CA THR A 196 11.50 -8.24 -4.21
C THR A 196 12.51 -9.37 -4.40
N GLY A 197 12.51 -10.37 -3.51
CA GLY A 197 13.29 -11.59 -3.61
C GLY A 197 12.51 -12.74 -4.26
N GLY A 198 13.21 -13.89 -4.39
CA GLY A 198 12.59 -15.15 -4.79
C GLY A 198 12.37 -15.36 -6.29
N ASN A 199 11.83 -16.53 -6.61
CA ASN A 199 11.72 -17.04 -7.98
C ASN A 199 10.33 -16.86 -8.62
N GLY A 200 9.43 -16.12 -7.96
CA GLY A 200 8.09 -15.85 -8.49
C GLY A 200 8.09 -14.96 -9.75
N SER A 201 6.96 -14.97 -10.46
CA SER A 201 6.68 -14.06 -11.56
C SER A 201 6.49 -12.62 -11.05
N PRO A 202 6.95 -11.60 -11.81
CA PRO A 202 6.64 -10.20 -11.52
C PRO A 202 5.14 -9.96 -11.38
N LEU A 203 4.75 -9.21 -10.35
CA LEU A 203 3.37 -8.80 -10.17
C LEU A 203 3.09 -7.50 -10.92
N LEU A 204 1.95 -7.46 -11.60
CA LEU A 204 1.40 -6.25 -12.19
C LEU A 204 0.43 -5.60 -11.20
N PHE A 205 0.54 -4.28 -11.08
CA PHE A 205 -0.31 -3.49 -10.20
C PHE A 205 -1.08 -2.42 -10.97
N THR A 206 -2.22 -2.03 -10.42
CA THR A 206 -2.93 -0.81 -10.78
C THR A 206 -3.28 -0.02 -9.52
N LEU A 207 -3.84 1.16 -9.69
CA LEU A 207 -4.29 2.03 -8.61
C LEU A 207 -5.81 1.93 -8.46
N ASP A 208 -6.27 1.92 -7.22
CA ASP A 208 -7.67 2.14 -6.85
C ASP A 208 -7.75 3.25 -5.81
N ASP A 209 -8.91 3.89 -5.69
CA ASP A 209 -9.12 5.04 -4.79
C ASP A 209 -8.01 6.11 -4.93
N TYR A 210 -7.66 6.41 -6.19
CA TYR A 210 -6.57 7.31 -6.56
C TYR A 210 -6.99 8.77 -6.43
N GLU A 211 -6.20 9.54 -5.69
CA GLU A 211 -6.41 10.96 -5.47
C GLU A 211 -5.06 11.70 -5.50
N LEU A 212 -5.00 12.78 -6.27
CA LEU A 212 -3.83 13.67 -6.29
C LEU A 212 -3.76 14.46 -4.98
N ILE A 213 -2.55 14.60 -4.44
CA ILE A 213 -2.30 15.45 -3.27
C ILE A 213 -1.35 16.58 -3.66
N GLU A 214 -1.65 17.78 -3.20
CA GLU A 214 -0.76 18.93 -3.29
C GLU A 214 -0.09 19.09 -1.92
N PHE A 215 1.24 19.08 -1.88
CA PHE A 215 1.95 19.54 -0.69
C PHE A 215 2.09 21.06 -0.80
N PRO A 216 1.75 21.84 0.24
CA PRO A 216 2.07 23.25 0.28
C PRO A 216 3.58 23.42 0.12
N ALA A 217 3.96 24.41 -0.69
CA ALA A 217 5.34 24.73 -1.01
C ALA A 217 6.09 25.40 0.15
#